data_AF-A0A832U013-F1
#
_entry.id   AF-A0A832U013-F1
#
_cell.length_a   1.000
_cell.length_b   1.000
_cell.length_c   1.000
_cell.angle_alpha   90.00
_cell.angle_beta   90.00
_cell.angle_gamma   90.00
#
_symmetry.space_group_name_H-M   'P 1'
#
loop_
_entity.id
_entity.type
_entity.pdbx_description
1 polymer ?
#
loop_
_entity_poly.entity_id
_entity_poly.type
_entity_poly.pdbx_seq_one_letter_code
_entity_poly.pdbx_strand_id
1 'polypeptide(L)'
;SFARIFFRNAINVGLPLMEADVECEEGEEIEVDLLKGEVIVPGKGTFKGNKLPDFLLEILTDGGLVAHRKKVQGQQKEESV
;
A
#
# COMPACT_ATOMS: atom_id res chain seq x y z
N SER A 1 9.91 -5.90 9.66
CA SER A 1 8.55 -5.61 10.14
C SER A 1 8.43 -4.16 10.61
N PHE A 2 7.21 -3.63 10.68
CA PHE A 2 6.94 -2.25 11.11
C PHE A 2 6.31 -2.16 12.51
N ALA A 3 6.62 -1.08 13.23
CA ALA A 3 5.91 -0.74 14.46
C ALA A 3 4.45 -0.35 14.16
N ARG A 4 3.50 -0.77 15.01
CA ARG A 4 2.05 -0.55 14.79
C ARG A 4 1.68 0.92 14.58
N ILE A 5 2.30 1.84 15.33
CA ILE A 5 2.01 3.28 15.24
C ILE A 5 2.49 3.84 13.89
N PHE A 6 3.69 3.42 13.45
CA PHE A 6 4.23 3.82 12.16
C PHE A 6 3.33 3.33 11.02
N PHE A 7 2.95 2.05 11.04
CA PHE A 7 2.07 1.46 10.04
C PHE A 7 0.75 2.23 9.92
N ARG A 8 0.07 2.49 11.03
CA ARG A 8 -1.17 3.27 11.03
C ARG A 8 -0.99 4.68 10.46
N ASN A 9 0.09 5.37 10.86
CA ASN A 9 0.34 6.74 10.40
C ASN A 9 0.62 6.80 8.91
N ALA A 10 1.38 5.84 8.37
CA ALA A 10 1.67 5.73 6.93
C ALA A 10 0.37 5.56 6.12
N ILE A 11 -0.49 4.62 6.50
CA ILE A 11 -1.79 4.42 5.85
C ILE A 11 -2.65 5.68 5.92
N ASN A 12 -2.68 6.37 7.07
CA ASN A 12 -3.48 7.59 7.23
C ASN A 12 -3.10 8.70 6.24
N VAL A 13 -1.81 8.81 5.90
CA VAL A 13 -1.28 9.81 4.97
C VAL A 13 -1.19 9.32 3.52
N GLY A 14 -1.62 8.10 3.23
CA GLY A 14 -1.55 7.52 1.88
C GLY A 14 -0.17 6.97 1.51
N LEU A 15 0.72 6.74 2.48
CA LEU A 15 2.04 6.15 2.25
C LEU A 15 1.92 4.61 2.16
N PRO A 16 2.23 4.00 1.00
CA PRO A 16 2.21 2.55 0.86
C PRO A 16 3.34 1.88 1.65
N LEU A 17 3.04 0.74 2.28
CA LEU A 17 4.01 -0.05 3.04
C LEU A 17 3.85 -1.54 2.73
N MET A 18 4.96 -2.24 2.58
CA MET A 18 5.01 -3.69 2.42
C MET A 18 6.19 -4.27 3.19
N GLU A 19 5.98 -5.42 3.82
CA GLU A 19 6.99 -6.24 4.45
C GLU A 19 7.32 -7.40 3.51
N ALA A 20 8.59 -7.51 3.13
CA ALA A 20 9.11 -8.60 2.32
C ALA A 20 10.52 -8.94 2.80
N ASP A 21 10.89 -10.21 2.73
CA ASP A 21 12.28 -10.65 2.89
C ASP A 21 12.92 -10.66 1.50
N VAL A 22 13.78 -9.67 1.24
CA VAL A 22 14.31 -9.38 -0.10
C VAL A 22 15.82 -9.30 -0.01
N GLU A 23 16.48 -9.95 -0.96
CA GLU A 23 17.92 -9.81 -1.15
C GLU A 23 18.19 -8.69 -2.15
N CYS A 24 18.58 -7.51 -1.66
CA CYS A 24 18.94 -6.36 -2.49
C CYS A 24 20.09 -5.57 -1.88
N GLU A 25 20.81 -4.83 -2.72
CA GLU A 25 21.94 -3.98 -2.34
C GLU A 25 21.58 -2.50 -2.47
N GLU A 26 22.31 -1.65 -1.73
CA GLU A 26 22.13 -0.20 -1.81
C GLU A 26 22.46 0.30 -3.22
N GLY A 27 21.52 1.04 -3.82
CA GLY A 27 21.64 1.54 -5.19
C GLY A 27 21.07 0.61 -6.26
N GLU A 28 20.56 -0.57 -5.91
CA GLU A 28 19.82 -1.41 -6.85
C GLU A 28 18.43 -0.82 -7.15
N GLU A 29 18.05 -0.83 -8.43
CA GLU A 29 16.68 -0.55 -8.85
C GLU A 29 15.83 -1.80 -8.65
N ILE A 30 14.73 -1.67 -7.92
CA ILE A 30 13.77 -2.74 -7.66
C ILE A 30 12.36 -2.30 -8.06
N GLU A 31 11.54 -3.26 -8.48
CA GLU A 31 10.12 -3.03 -8.76
C GLU A 31 9.27 -3.66 -7.65
N VAL A 32 8.24 -2.94 -7.21
CA VAL A 32 7.36 -3.37 -6.12
C VAL A 32 5.91 -3.37 -6.61
N ASP A 33 5.31 -4.56 -6.68
CA ASP A 33 3.89 -4.74 -6.97
C ASP A 33 3.13 -4.99 -5.66
N LEU A 34 2.52 -3.93 -5.14
CA LEU A 34 1.73 -3.95 -3.91
C LEU A 34 0.41 -4.74 -4.05
N LEU A 35 -0.11 -4.90 -5.27
CA LEU A 35 -1.36 -5.64 -5.55
C LEU A 35 -1.12 -7.14 -5.50
N LYS A 36 -0.02 -7.60 -6.11
CA LYS A 36 0.41 -8.99 -6.08
C LYS A 36 1.15 -9.36 -4.79
N GLY A 37 1.70 -8.36 -4.09
CA GLY A 37 2.57 -8.57 -2.93
C GLY A 37 3.93 -9.14 -3.36
N GLU A 38 4.50 -8.61 -4.46
CA GLU A 38 5.73 -9.11 -5.07
C GLU A 38 6.78 -8.00 -5.15
N VAL A 39 8.04 -8.36 -4.89
CA VAL A 39 9.21 -7.49 -5.12
C VAL A 39 10.07 -8.15 -6.18
N ILE A 40 10.35 -7.44 -7.26
CA ILE A 40 11.16 -7.92 -8.37
C ILE A 40 12.52 -7.23 -8.27
N VAL A 41 13.56 -8.03 -8.09
CA VAL A 41 14.94 -7.55 -8.06
C VAL A 41 15.65 -8.06 -9.31
N PRO A 42 16.10 -7.16 -10.22
CA PRO A 42 16.80 -7.55 -11.44
C PRO A 42 17.99 -8.46 -11.15
N GLY A 43 18.05 -9.61 -11.81
CA GLY A 43 19.14 -10.59 -11.65
C GLY A 43 19.07 -11.50 -10.41
N LYS A 44 18.22 -11.20 -9.42
CA LYS A 44 18.03 -12.04 -8.22
C LYS A 44 16.69 -12.78 -8.21
N GLY A 45 15.66 -12.21 -8.85
CA GLY A 45 14.36 -12.85 -9.05
C GLY A 45 13.22 -12.13 -8.34
N THR A 46 12.15 -12.87 -8.05
CA THR A 46 10.93 -12.34 -7.45
C THR A 46 10.75 -12.85 -6.03
N PHE A 47 10.57 -11.93 -5.09
CA PHE A 47 10.37 -12.18 -3.68
C PHE A 47 8.91 -11.92 -3.31
N LYS A 48 8.37 -12.72 -2.39
CA LYS A 48 7.01 -12.55 -1.91
C LYS A 48 6.98 -11.72 -0.64
N GLY A 49 6.21 -10.64 -0.68
CA GLY A 49 5.87 -9.83 0.47
C GLY A 49 4.49 -10.17 1.03
N ASN A 50 4.08 -9.42 2.04
CA ASN A 50 2.71 -9.44 2.52
C ASN A 50 1.79 -8.71 1.54
N LYS A 51 0.72 -9.39 1.10
CA LYS A 51 -0.33 -8.73 0.31
C LYS A 51 -1.06 -7.72 1.19
N LEU A 52 -1.15 -6.47 0.75
CA LEU A 52 -2.02 -5.48 1.36
C LEU A 52 -3.49 -5.90 1.14
N PRO A 53 -4.32 -5.94 2.19
CA PRO A 53 -5.77 -6.09 2.04
C PRO A 53 -6.34 -5.05 1.07
N ASP A 54 -7.31 -5.46 0.26
CA ASP A 54 -7.87 -4.63 -0.82
C ASP A 54 -8.42 -3.28 -0.28
N PHE A 55 -9.01 -3.26 0.92
CA PHE A 55 -9.48 -2.02 1.56
C PHE A 55 -8.35 -1.00 1.85
N LEU A 56 -7.15 -1.47 2.18
CA LEU A 56 -6.01 -0.57 2.40
C LEU A 56 -5.51 0.00 1.08
N LEU A 57 -5.52 -0.80 0.01
CA LEU A 57 -5.17 -0.35 -1.33
C LEU A 57 -6.15 0.73 -1.81
N GLU A 58 -7.44 0.60 -1.53
CA GLU A 58 -8.43 1.66 -1.83
C GLU A 58 -8.11 2.95 -1.09
N ILE A 59 -7.82 2.87 0.21
CA ILE A 59 -7.44 4.04 1.02
C ILE A 59 -6.17 4.72 0.46
N LEU A 60 -5.18 3.93 0.07
CA LEU A 60 -3.93 4.43 -0.52
C LEU A 60 -4.18 5.08 -1.89
N THR A 61 -4.98 4.43 -2.74
CA THR A 61 -5.36 4.92 -4.08
C THR A 61 -6.11 6.25 -4.00
N ASP A 62 -6.97 6.40 -2.99
CA ASP A 62 -7.70 7.65 -2.74
C ASP A 62 -6.82 8.76 -2.13
N GLY A 63 -5.52 8.50 -1.87
CA GLY A 63 -4.59 9.48 -1.31
C GLY A 63 -4.63 9.58 0.21
N GLY A 64 -5.06 8.52 0.89
CA GLY A 64 -5.11 8.40 2.34
C GLY A 64 -6.53 8.43 2.93
N LEU A 65 -6.60 8.20 4.24
CA LEU A 65 -7.85 7.89 4.93
C LEU A 65 -8.87 9.04 4.90
N VAL A 66 -8.40 10.29 4.97
CA VAL A 66 -9.30 11.45 4.94
C VAL A 66 -9.96 11.61 3.58
N ALA A 67 -9.20 11.41 2.50
CA ALA A 67 -9.70 11.52 1.14
C ALA A 67 -10.67 10.37 0.82
N HIS A 68 -10.33 9.14 1.20
CA HIS A 68 -11.21 7.98 1.09
C HIS A 68 -12.56 8.22 1.80
N ARG A 69 -12.55 8.70 3.06
CA ARG A 69 -13.80 8.99 3.79
C ARG A 69 -14.66 10.05 3.12
N LYS A 70 -14.05 11.11 2.55
CA LYS A 70 -14.81 12.15 1.83
C LYS A 70 -15.50 11.59 0.58
N LYS A 71 -14.81 10.71 -0.16
CA LYS A 71 -15.35 10.04 -1.35
C LYS A 71 -16.56 9.17 -1.00
N VAL A 72 -16.41 8.30 0.01
CA VAL A 72 -17.50 7.42 0.48
C VAL A 72 -18.71 8.22 0.99
N GLN A 73 -18.49 9.33 1.71
CA GLN A 73 -19.57 10.20 2.17
C GLN A 73 -20.26 10.97 1.03
N GLY A 74 -19.54 11.30 -0.04
CA GLY A 74 -20.12 11.90 -1.24
C GLY A 74 -21.05 10.92 -1.97
N GLN A 75 -20.61 9.67 -2.13
CA GLN A 75 -21.37 8.61 -2.81
C GLN A 75 -22.68 8.26 -2.08
N GLN A 76 -22.64 8.17 -0.74
CA GLN A 76 -23.86 7.91 0.05
C GLN A 76 -24.91 9.02 -0.05
N LYS A 77 -24.49 10.27 -0.32
CA LYS A 77 -25.41 11.40 -0.52
C LYS A 77 -26.05 11.40 -1.91
N GLU A 78 -25.39 10.87 -2.93
CA GLU A 78 -25.92 10.79 -4.29
C GLU A 78 -26.90 9.62 -4.48
N GLU A 79 -26.68 8.48 -3.81
CA GLU A 79 -27.60 7.33 -3.87
C GLU A 79 -28.90 7.52 -3.06
N SER A 80 -28.97 8.58 -2.25
CA SER A 80 -30.14 8.93 -1.43
C SER A 80 -31.03 10.02 -2.04
N VAL A 81 -30.77 10.43 -3.29
CA VAL A 81 -31.51 11.47 -4.04
C VAL A 81 -32.22 10.86 -5.25
#